data_AF-A0A645AZW1-F1
#
_entry.id   AF-A0A645AZW1-F1
#
_cell.length_a   1.000
_cell.length_b   1.000
_cell.length_c   1.000
_cell.angle_alpha   90.00
_cell.angle_beta   90.00
_cell.angle_gamma   90.00
#
_symmetry.space_group_name_H-M   'P 1'
#
loop_
_entity.id
_entity.type
_entity.pdbx_description
1 polymer ?
#
loop_
_entity_poly.entity_id
_entity_poly.type
_entity_poly.pdbx_seq_one_letter_code
_entity_poly.pdbx_strand_id
1 'polypeptide(L)'
;MQTMGSKLLAIVRVPENERVRCQNPGCGHGVHAAIHIVREGGVLMVLGCTCFERRYGSAKALGQPQFNFGGSGRPLTTEERELLYTNTDLLLARFEEEERQRLIREQALAQEQRRLAAQMEERRREAQRLAARSTVAFDPREKLRALRAAFASRVVQEPVPRVFTQHQEPDGPVASPPPPWAQEVKLNGSFFCYAFGDGSQWVLYPLKKGDYALRPWPAAEEGWDEALPPSLGRPEPESGFYRVADHVGFLHAVARFSTGLRNTSNPAEIHHEFEVLARKA
;
A
#
# COMPACT_ATOMS: atom_id res chain seq x y z
N MET A 1 -9.26 -19.23 -52.44
CA MET A 1 -9.67 -20.10 -51.31
C MET A 1 -9.35 -19.35 -50.04
N GLN A 2 -10.36 -18.88 -49.31
CA GLN A 2 -10.14 -18.22 -48.02
C GLN A 2 -9.41 -19.20 -47.10
N THR A 3 -8.26 -18.78 -46.57
CA THR A 3 -7.58 -19.48 -45.47
C THR A 3 -8.58 -19.60 -44.32
N MET A 4 -9.16 -20.78 -44.14
CA MET A 4 -10.00 -21.07 -42.98
C MET A 4 -9.10 -21.06 -41.74
N GLY A 5 -8.94 -19.88 -41.14
CA GLY A 5 -8.05 -19.67 -40.01
C GLY A 5 -8.57 -20.39 -38.77
N SER A 6 -7.74 -21.25 -38.19
CA SER A 6 -8.00 -21.88 -36.89
C SER A 6 -7.61 -20.91 -35.78
N LYS A 7 -8.45 -20.74 -34.77
CA LYS A 7 -8.22 -19.81 -33.64
C LYS A 7 -8.45 -20.50 -32.31
N LEU A 8 -7.47 -20.37 -31.41
CA LEU A 8 -7.62 -20.80 -30.02
C LEU A 8 -8.49 -19.79 -29.26
N LEU A 9 -9.64 -20.24 -28.77
CA LEU A 9 -10.58 -19.37 -28.05
C LEU A 9 -10.34 -19.39 -26.56
N ALA A 10 -10.18 -20.56 -25.94
CA ALA A 10 -9.96 -20.67 -24.51
C ALA A 10 -9.17 -21.92 -24.16
N ILE A 11 -8.47 -21.89 -23.03
CA ILE A 11 -7.93 -23.07 -22.37
C ILE A 11 -8.62 -23.21 -21.02
N VAL A 12 -9.22 -24.36 -20.78
CA VAL A 12 -10.03 -24.63 -19.58
C VAL A 12 -9.56 -25.92 -18.91
N ARG A 13 -9.94 -26.13 -17.65
CA ARG A 13 -9.70 -27.37 -16.92
C ARG A 13 -10.91 -27.75 -16.10
N VAL A 14 -11.12 -29.05 -15.94
CA VAL A 14 -12.19 -29.64 -15.15
C VAL A 14 -11.60 -30.64 -14.15
N PRO A 15 -12.32 -30.99 -13.07
CA PRO A 15 -11.90 -32.06 -12.17
C PRO A 15 -11.67 -33.40 -12.89
N GLU A 16 -10.72 -34.21 -12.42
CA GLU A 16 -10.32 -35.46 -13.09
C GLU A 16 -11.44 -36.52 -13.15
N ASN A 17 -12.28 -36.55 -12.11
CA ASN A 17 -13.49 -37.36 -12.03
C ASN A 17 -14.62 -36.88 -12.98
N GLU A 18 -14.46 -35.72 -13.61
CA GLU A 18 -15.45 -35.05 -14.45
C GLU A 18 -14.92 -34.76 -15.86
N ARG A 19 -13.99 -35.61 -16.32
CA ARG A 19 -13.32 -35.50 -17.62
C ARG A 19 -14.33 -35.40 -18.78
N VAL A 20 -14.05 -34.52 -19.73
CA VAL A 20 -14.84 -34.36 -20.97
C VAL A 20 -14.17 -35.13 -22.11
N ARG A 21 -14.92 -35.52 -23.14
CA ARG A 21 -14.34 -36.27 -24.27
C ARG A 21 -13.67 -35.33 -25.26
N CYS A 22 -12.44 -35.67 -25.65
CA CYS A 22 -11.74 -35.01 -26.74
C CYS A 22 -12.46 -35.25 -28.08
N GLN A 23 -12.77 -34.18 -28.79
CA GLN A 23 -13.50 -34.17 -30.06
C GLN A 23 -12.57 -34.25 -31.29
N ASN A 24 -11.26 -34.51 -31.09
CA ASN A 24 -10.37 -34.78 -32.22
C ASN A 24 -10.83 -36.07 -32.94
N PRO A 25 -10.95 -36.07 -34.27
CA PRO A 25 -11.31 -37.27 -35.03
C PRO A 25 -10.42 -38.46 -34.65
N GLY A 26 -11.06 -39.57 -34.25
CA GLY A 26 -10.37 -40.81 -33.85
C GLY A 26 -9.74 -40.82 -32.44
N CYS A 27 -9.94 -39.80 -31.61
CA CYS A 27 -9.40 -39.78 -30.24
C CYS A 27 -10.42 -40.25 -29.19
N GLY A 28 -11.46 -39.46 -28.90
CA GLY A 28 -12.50 -39.80 -27.93
C GLY A 28 -12.07 -39.96 -26.46
N HIS A 29 -10.77 -39.79 -26.14
CA HIS A 29 -10.23 -39.91 -24.78
C HIS A 29 -10.79 -38.84 -23.84
N GLY A 30 -10.97 -39.21 -22.58
CA GLY A 30 -11.35 -38.28 -21.52
C GLY A 30 -10.18 -37.35 -21.17
N VAL A 31 -10.42 -36.04 -21.23
CA VAL A 31 -9.48 -34.98 -20.93
C VAL A 31 -10.01 -34.14 -19.78
N HIS A 32 -9.13 -33.77 -18.86
CA HIS A 32 -9.49 -33.00 -17.67
C HIS A 32 -8.56 -31.80 -17.45
N ALA A 33 -7.28 -31.95 -17.77
CA ALA A 33 -6.28 -30.89 -17.75
C ALA A 33 -6.10 -30.25 -19.14
N ALA A 34 -5.93 -28.92 -19.17
CA ALA A 34 -5.59 -28.14 -20.36
C ALA A 34 -6.41 -28.50 -21.61
N ILE A 35 -7.73 -28.31 -21.50
CA ILE A 35 -8.70 -28.51 -22.56
C ILE A 35 -8.73 -27.26 -23.45
N HIS A 36 -8.39 -27.42 -24.72
CA HIS A 36 -8.31 -26.34 -25.70
C HIS A 36 -9.63 -26.26 -26.48
N ILE A 37 -10.26 -25.09 -26.46
CA ILE A 37 -11.45 -24.80 -27.27
C ILE A 37 -10.98 -24.02 -28.50
N VAL A 38 -11.15 -24.61 -29.67
CA VAL A 38 -10.65 -24.06 -30.94
C VAL A 38 -11.82 -23.85 -31.89
N ARG A 39 -11.80 -22.76 -32.64
CA ARG A 39 -12.68 -22.54 -33.80
C ARG A 39 -11.89 -22.78 -35.07
N GLU A 40 -12.29 -23.75 -35.87
CA GLU A 40 -11.66 -24.12 -37.13
C GLU A 40 -12.73 -24.21 -38.22
N GLY A 41 -12.59 -23.43 -39.30
CA GLY A 41 -13.58 -23.39 -40.38
C GLY A 41 -15.00 -23.03 -39.92
N GLY A 42 -15.14 -22.28 -38.83
CA GLY A 42 -16.43 -21.93 -38.22
C GLY A 42 -16.96 -22.95 -37.19
N VAL A 43 -16.41 -24.16 -37.16
CA VAL A 43 -16.81 -25.23 -36.24
C VAL A 43 -16.02 -25.12 -34.93
N LEU A 44 -16.70 -25.29 -33.81
CA LEU A 44 -16.07 -25.40 -32.49
C LEU A 44 -15.63 -26.83 -32.21
N MET A 45 -14.43 -26.97 -31.65
CA MET A 45 -13.88 -28.25 -31.23
C MET A 45 -13.25 -28.14 -29.85
N VAL A 46 -13.49 -29.16 -29.02
CA VAL A 46 -12.88 -29.33 -27.71
C VAL A 46 -11.78 -30.39 -27.79
N LEU A 47 -10.54 -30.00 -27.52
CA LEU A 47 -9.34 -30.83 -27.72
C LEU A 47 -8.54 -30.96 -26.42
N GLY A 48 -7.96 -32.14 -26.17
CA GLY A 48 -6.89 -32.27 -25.17
C GLY A 48 -5.59 -31.65 -25.65
N CYS A 49 -4.69 -31.29 -24.73
CA CYS A 49 -3.38 -30.71 -25.04
C CYS A 49 -2.58 -31.52 -26.08
N THR A 50 -2.50 -32.84 -25.92
CA THR A 50 -1.76 -33.73 -26.85
C THR A 50 -2.37 -33.77 -28.24
N CYS A 51 -3.70 -33.75 -28.34
CA CYS A 51 -4.41 -33.72 -29.62
C CYS A 51 -4.28 -32.35 -30.29
N PHE A 52 -4.32 -31.28 -29.50
CA PHE A 52 -4.07 -29.93 -29.98
C PHE A 52 -2.66 -29.80 -30.58
N GLU A 53 -1.63 -30.23 -29.84
CA GLU A 53 -0.24 -30.22 -30.30
C GLU A 53 -0.05 -31.07 -31.56
N ARG A 54 -0.62 -32.27 -31.61
CA ARG A 54 -0.54 -33.13 -32.79
C ARG A 54 -1.22 -32.51 -34.01
N ARG A 55 -2.32 -31.79 -33.82
CA ARG A 55 -3.11 -31.19 -34.91
C ARG A 55 -2.48 -29.91 -35.44
N TYR A 56 -1.97 -29.05 -34.56
CA TYR A 56 -1.48 -27.71 -34.92
C TYR A 56 0.05 -27.58 -34.86
N GLY A 57 0.76 -28.61 -34.42
CA GLY A 57 2.22 -28.71 -34.41
C GLY A 57 2.90 -28.32 -33.10
N SER A 58 2.28 -27.48 -32.26
CA SER A 58 2.81 -27.13 -30.93
C SER A 58 1.75 -26.55 -30.01
N ALA A 59 2.03 -26.49 -28.71
CA ALA A 59 1.14 -25.90 -27.70
C ALA A 59 0.85 -24.41 -27.93
N LYS A 60 1.69 -23.73 -28.72
CA LYS A 60 1.60 -22.30 -29.03
C LYS A 60 1.24 -22.01 -30.48
N ALA A 61 0.91 -23.03 -31.27
CA ALA A 61 0.73 -22.92 -32.71
C ALA A 61 -0.34 -21.90 -33.12
N LEU A 62 -1.41 -21.76 -32.32
CA LEU A 62 -2.49 -20.81 -32.56
C LEU A 62 -2.39 -19.53 -31.69
N GLY A 63 -1.23 -19.30 -31.08
CA GLY A 63 -1.00 -18.15 -30.20
C GLY A 63 -1.66 -18.29 -28.82
N GLN A 64 -1.93 -17.14 -28.19
CA GLN A 64 -2.61 -17.07 -26.90
C GLN A 64 -4.12 -17.27 -27.07
N PRO A 65 -4.81 -17.88 -26.09
CA PRO A 65 -6.27 -17.97 -26.11
C PRO A 65 -6.90 -16.58 -26.12
N GLN A 66 -8.04 -16.44 -26.81
CA GLN A 66 -8.82 -15.20 -26.84
C GLN A 66 -9.42 -14.84 -25.48
N PHE A 67 -9.89 -15.86 -24.74
CA PHE A 67 -10.51 -15.73 -23.44
C PHE A 67 -9.66 -16.45 -22.40
N ASN A 68 -9.55 -15.85 -21.21
CA ASN A 68 -8.82 -16.37 -20.06
C ASN A 68 -7.32 -16.59 -20.36
N PHE A 69 -6.50 -15.62 -19.98
CA PHE A 69 -5.05 -15.67 -20.17
C PHE A 69 -4.40 -16.62 -19.14
N GLY A 70 -3.65 -17.62 -19.62
CA GLY A 70 -2.88 -18.53 -18.77
C GLY A 70 -2.71 -19.93 -19.38
N GLY A 71 -1.48 -20.45 -19.38
CA GLY A 71 -1.17 -21.75 -20.02
C GLY A 71 -1.70 -22.99 -19.29
N SER A 72 -2.14 -22.85 -18.03
CA SER A 72 -2.66 -23.97 -17.21
C SER A 72 -4.17 -24.18 -17.33
N GLY A 73 -4.88 -23.27 -18.02
CA GLY A 73 -6.32 -23.32 -18.22
C GLY A 73 -7.15 -22.86 -17.02
N ARG A 74 -8.24 -22.14 -17.29
CA ARG A 74 -9.19 -21.67 -16.27
C ARG A 74 -9.99 -22.86 -15.70
N PRO A 75 -10.07 -23.03 -14.37
CA PRO A 75 -10.97 -24.01 -13.78
C PRO A 75 -12.42 -23.63 -14.04
N LEU A 76 -13.21 -24.59 -14.54
CA LEU A 76 -14.64 -24.40 -14.76
C LEU A 76 -15.43 -24.78 -13.52
N THR A 77 -16.49 -24.02 -13.26
CA THR A 77 -17.57 -24.40 -12.34
C THR A 77 -18.38 -25.57 -12.91
N THR A 78 -19.19 -26.22 -12.07
CA THR A 78 -20.08 -27.32 -12.47
C THR A 78 -21.02 -26.92 -13.62
N GLU A 79 -21.57 -25.71 -13.56
CA GLU A 79 -22.44 -25.14 -14.60
C GLU A 79 -21.69 -24.89 -15.91
N GLU A 80 -20.52 -24.26 -15.85
CA GLU A 80 -19.71 -23.97 -17.04
C GLU A 80 -19.22 -25.26 -17.72
N ARG A 81 -18.94 -26.30 -16.94
CA ARG A 81 -18.61 -27.63 -17.45
C ARG A 81 -19.80 -28.27 -18.18
N GLU A 82 -21.01 -28.15 -17.64
CA GLU A 82 -22.20 -28.65 -18.32
C GLU A 82 -22.41 -27.92 -19.65
N LEU A 83 -22.19 -26.61 -19.70
CA LEU A 83 -22.20 -25.83 -20.94
C LEU A 83 -21.08 -26.27 -21.90
N LEU A 84 -19.89 -26.60 -21.42
CA LEU A 84 -18.82 -27.13 -22.27
C LEU A 84 -19.27 -28.40 -23.02
N TYR A 85 -20.09 -29.24 -22.39
CA TYR A 85 -20.60 -30.48 -22.97
C TYR A 85 -21.86 -30.27 -23.84
N THR A 86 -22.82 -29.47 -23.36
CA THR A 86 -24.13 -29.32 -23.98
C THR A 86 -24.18 -28.21 -25.03
N ASN A 87 -23.49 -27.10 -24.79
CA ASN A 87 -23.54 -25.91 -25.65
C ASN A 87 -22.28 -25.03 -25.46
N THR A 88 -21.22 -25.37 -26.18
CA THR A 88 -19.93 -24.67 -26.09
C THR A 88 -20.03 -23.21 -26.56
N ASP A 89 -20.92 -22.88 -27.51
CA ASP A 89 -21.13 -21.50 -27.94
C ASP A 89 -21.69 -20.63 -26.79
N LEU A 90 -22.62 -21.15 -26.00
CA LEU A 90 -23.16 -20.42 -24.84
C LEU A 90 -22.10 -20.21 -23.74
N LEU A 91 -21.21 -21.20 -23.53
CA LEU A 91 -20.07 -21.03 -22.63
C LEU A 91 -19.16 -19.88 -23.09
N LEU A 92 -18.84 -19.83 -24.39
CA LEU A 92 -17.98 -18.79 -24.94
C LEU A 92 -18.65 -17.41 -24.90
N ALA A 93 -19.96 -17.33 -25.13
CA ALA A 93 -20.72 -16.10 -24.98
C ALA A 93 -20.66 -15.56 -23.53
N ARG A 94 -20.72 -16.46 -22.53
CA ARG A 94 -20.54 -16.11 -21.10
C ARG A 94 -19.14 -15.54 -20.84
N PHE A 95 -18.09 -16.15 -21.39
CA PHE A 95 -16.72 -15.61 -21.27
C PHE A 95 -16.55 -14.26 -21.97
N GLU A 96 -17.17 -14.07 -23.13
CA GLU A 96 -17.12 -12.79 -23.83
C GLU A 96 -17.78 -11.68 -23.01
N GLU A 97 -18.94 -11.96 -22.42
CA GLU A 97 -19.63 -10.98 -21.57
C GLU A 97 -18.85 -10.67 -20.29
N GLU A 98 -18.24 -11.67 -19.65
CA GLU A 98 -17.39 -11.46 -18.47
C GLU A 98 -16.18 -10.55 -18.80
N GLU A 99 -15.50 -10.79 -19.92
CA GLU A 99 -14.37 -9.96 -20.34
C GLU A 99 -14.83 -8.55 -20.74
N ARG A 100 -15.99 -8.42 -21.40
CA ARG A 100 -16.61 -7.13 -21.72
C ARG A 100 -16.87 -6.32 -20.46
N GLN A 101 -17.46 -6.94 -19.43
CA GLN A 101 -17.71 -6.31 -18.13
C GLN A 101 -16.42 -5.97 -17.39
N ARG A 102 -15.39 -6.80 -17.49
CA ARG A 102 -14.07 -6.51 -16.93
C ARG A 102 -13.46 -5.26 -17.58
N LEU A 103 -13.47 -5.19 -18.91
CA LEU A 103 -12.94 -4.03 -19.66
C LEU A 103 -13.73 -2.74 -19.35
N ILE A 104 -15.06 -2.82 -19.26
CA ILE A 104 -15.90 -1.67 -18.89
C ILE A 104 -15.52 -1.17 -17.48
N ARG A 105 -15.36 -2.08 -16.51
CA ARG A 105 -14.94 -1.73 -15.14
C ARG A 105 -13.55 -1.09 -15.11
N GLU A 106 -12.59 -1.67 -15.82
CA GLU A 106 -11.23 -1.12 -15.90
C GLU A 106 -11.22 0.27 -16.56
N GLN A 107 -11.99 0.47 -17.62
CA GLN A 107 -12.14 1.77 -18.28
C GLN A 107 -12.80 2.80 -17.35
N ALA A 108 -13.84 2.42 -16.62
CA ALA A 108 -14.51 3.31 -15.66
C ALA A 108 -13.56 3.74 -14.53
N LEU A 109 -12.78 2.79 -13.97
CA LEU A 109 -11.76 3.09 -12.96
C LEU A 109 -10.68 4.02 -13.51
N ALA A 110 -10.20 3.78 -14.72
CA ALA A 110 -9.19 4.63 -15.36
C ALA A 110 -9.73 6.04 -15.64
N GLN A 111 -11.00 6.18 -16.04
CA GLN A 111 -11.65 7.47 -16.21
C GLN A 111 -11.77 8.23 -14.89
N GLU A 112 -12.19 7.55 -13.81
CA GLU A 112 -12.30 8.18 -12.49
C GLU A 112 -10.93 8.61 -11.95
N GLN A 113 -9.90 7.78 -12.10
CA GLN A 113 -8.54 8.14 -11.73
C GLN A 113 -8.04 9.39 -12.49
N ARG A 114 -8.31 9.47 -13.79
CA ARG A 114 -7.97 10.66 -14.60
C ARG A 114 -8.71 11.90 -14.12
N ARG A 115 -9.99 11.77 -13.77
CA ARG A 115 -10.80 12.87 -13.23
C ARG A 115 -10.25 13.38 -11.90
N LEU A 116 -9.92 12.48 -10.97
CA LEU A 116 -9.32 12.86 -9.68
C LEU A 116 -7.95 13.52 -9.88
N ALA A 117 -7.12 13.00 -10.78
CA ALA A 117 -5.83 13.60 -11.09
C ALA A 117 -5.98 15.03 -11.66
N ALA A 118 -6.95 15.24 -12.55
CA ALA A 118 -7.24 16.57 -13.10
C ALA A 118 -7.70 17.55 -11.99
N GLN A 119 -8.58 17.11 -11.09
CA GLN A 119 -9.04 17.93 -9.95
C GLN A 119 -7.89 18.28 -8.99
N MET A 120 -6.98 17.34 -8.74
CA MET A 120 -5.81 17.58 -7.90
C MET A 120 -4.85 18.59 -8.54
N GLU A 121 -4.63 18.48 -9.84
CA GLU A 121 -3.80 19.44 -10.58
C GLU A 121 -4.43 20.84 -10.59
N GLU A 122 -5.75 20.93 -10.75
CA GLU A 122 -6.47 22.20 -10.66
C GLU A 122 -6.34 22.83 -9.27
N ARG A 123 -6.57 22.06 -8.20
CA ARG A 123 -6.35 22.52 -6.81
C ARG A 123 -4.92 22.97 -6.57
N ARG A 124 -3.93 22.24 -7.12
CA ARG A 124 -2.51 22.62 -7.03
C ARG A 124 -2.25 23.95 -7.72
N ARG A 125 -2.79 24.17 -8.92
CA ARG A 125 -2.67 25.43 -9.67
C ARG A 125 -3.35 26.58 -8.95
N GLU A 126 -4.51 26.36 -8.36
CA GLU A 126 -5.22 27.37 -7.57
C GLU A 126 -4.42 27.75 -6.32
N ALA A 127 -3.91 26.77 -5.58
CA ALA A 127 -3.05 27.02 -4.42
C ALA A 127 -1.77 27.80 -4.81
N GLN A 128 -1.14 27.45 -5.94
CA GLN A 128 -0.01 28.21 -6.48
C GLN A 128 -0.40 29.64 -6.87
N ARG A 129 -1.56 29.85 -7.48
CA ARG A 129 -2.07 31.19 -7.81
C ARG A 129 -2.37 32.02 -6.58
N LEU A 130 -3.00 31.44 -5.56
CA LEU A 130 -3.26 32.08 -4.27
C LEU A 130 -1.95 32.45 -3.58
N ALA A 131 -0.96 31.54 -3.59
CA ALA A 131 0.37 31.83 -3.07
C ALA A 131 1.05 32.98 -3.83
N ALA A 132 1.04 32.96 -5.17
CA ALA A 132 1.61 34.01 -6.01
C ALA A 132 0.90 35.37 -5.87
N ARG A 133 -0.42 35.36 -5.61
CA ARG A 133 -1.21 36.57 -5.35
C ARG A 133 -1.03 37.08 -3.92
N SER A 134 -0.73 36.20 -2.97
CA SER A 134 -0.36 36.57 -1.59
C SER A 134 1.07 37.10 -1.50
N THR A 135 1.95 36.76 -2.47
CA THR A 135 3.24 37.42 -2.69
C THR A 135 3.10 38.75 -3.45
N VAL A 136 2.11 39.58 -3.11
CA VAL A 136 2.34 41.04 -3.22
C VAL A 136 3.52 41.31 -2.30
N ALA A 137 4.60 41.84 -2.87
CA ALA A 137 5.88 42.04 -2.21
C ALA A 137 5.73 42.87 -0.93
N PHE A 138 5.47 42.21 0.20
CA PHE A 138 5.83 42.77 1.48
C PHE A 138 7.35 42.68 1.55
N ASP A 139 8.02 43.83 1.57
CA ASP A 139 9.43 43.89 1.98
C ASP A 139 9.51 43.12 3.31
N PRO A 140 10.32 42.05 3.40
CA PRO A 140 10.47 41.27 4.64
C PRO A 140 10.75 42.16 5.86
N ARG A 141 11.38 43.33 5.67
CA ARG A 141 11.61 44.33 6.72
C ARG A 141 10.35 45.11 7.10
N GLU A 142 9.47 45.44 6.17
CA GLU A 142 8.18 46.07 6.47
C GLU A 142 7.26 45.11 7.21
N LYS A 143 7.21 43.84 6.81
CA LYS A 143 6.43 42.82 7.53
C LYS A 143 6.96 42.64 8.96
N LEU A 144 8.29 42.64 9.15
CA LEU A 144 8.90 42.60 10.48
C LEU A 144 8.60 43.85 11.30
N ARG A 145 8.61 45.04 10.69
CA ARG A 145 8.23 46.31 11.34
C ARG A 145 6.77 46.31 11.76
N ALA A 146 5.86 45.89 10.87
CA ALA A 146 4.43 45.84 11.15
C ALA A 146 4.13 44.85 12.29
N LEU A 147 4.77 43.68 12.30
CA LEU A 147 4.64 42.71 13.39
C LEU A 147 5.19 43.25 14.72
N ARG A 148 6.36 43.91 14.71
CA ARG A 148 6.92 44.56 15.91
C ARG A 148 6.05 45.72 16.41
N ALA A 149 5.50 46.53 15.51
CA ALA A 149 4.60 47.62 15.86
C ALA A 149 3.29 47.10 16.47
N ALA A 150 2.69 46.06 15.86
CA ALA A 150 1.50 45.39 16.39
C ALA A 150 1.74 44.75 17.76
N PHE A 151 2.93 44.19 17.99
CA PHE A 151 3.33 43.67 19.29
C PHE A 151 3.54 44.79 20.32
N ALA A 152 4.22 45.87 19.94
CA ALA A 152 4.47 47.02 20.81
C ALA A 152 3.18 47.76 21.20
N SER A 153 2.22 47.89 20.28
CA SER A 153 0.90 48.48 20.56
C SER A 153 0.03 47.60 21.47
N ARG A 154 0.37 46.32 21.63
CA ARG A 154 -0.36 45.38 22.51
C ARG A 154 0.17 45.37 23.95
N VAL A 155 1.24 46.10 24.24
CA VAL A 155 1.88 46.15 25.57
C VAL A 155 1.31 47.26 26.48
N VAL A 156 0.31 48.01 26.02
CA VAL A 156 -0.45 48.93 26.90
C VAL A 156 -1.85 48.36 27.16
N GLN A 157 -1.91 47.23 27.84
CA GLN A 157 -3.03 46.98 28.75
C GLN A 157 -2.53 47.32 30.15
N GLU A 158 -3.30 48.17 30.82
CA GLU A 158 -3.09 48.61 32.20
C GLU A 158 -2.71 47.46 33.13
N PRO A 159 -1.95 47.72 34.21
CA PRO A 159 -1.65 46.71 35.21
C PRO A 159 -2.96 46.33 35.92
N VAL A 160 -3.64 45.33 35.37
CA VAL A 160 -4.69 44.60 36.09
C VAL A 160 -4.04 44.15 37.39
N PRO A 161 -4.64 44.44 38.57
CA PRO A 161 -4.11 43.92 39.81
C PRO A 161 -4.06 42.42 39.66
N ARG A 162 -2.84 41.87 39.57
CA ARG A 162 -2.60 40.43 39.60
C ARG A 162 -3.03 39.99 40.99
N VAL A 163 -4.31 39.65 41.12
CA VAL A 163 -4.67 38.53 41.95
C VAL A 163 -3.90 37.38 41.33
N PHE A 164 -2.73 37.08 41.91
CA PHE A 164 -2.07 35.81 41.72
C PHE A 164 -3.04 34.77 42.29
N THR A 165 -4.03 34.35 41.50
CA THR A 165 -4.42 32.96 41.57
C THR A 165 -3.15 32.21 41.21
N GLN A 166 -2.47 31.75 42.26
CA GLN A 166 -1.64 30.57 42.20
C GLN A 166 -2.54 29.47 41.62
N HIS A 167 -2.64 29.42 40.29
CA HIS A 167 -2.62 28.13 39.66
C HIS A 167 -1.24 27.60 40.02
N GLN A 168 -1.19 26.82 41.11
CA GLN A 168 -0.25 25.72 41.17
C GLN A 168 -0.39 25.04 39.81
N GLU A 169 0.65 25.20 38.97
CA GLU A 169 0.93 24.21 37.95
C GLU A 169 0.83 22.88 38.71
N PRO A 170 -0.10 21.97 38.34
CA PRO A 170 -0.13 20.67 38.98
C PRO A 170 1.28 20.11 38.75
N ASP A 171 1.99 19.83 39.86
CA ASP A 171 3.39 19.42 39.89
C ASP A 171 3.77 18.69 38.60
N GLY A 172 4.43 19.43 37.70
CA GLY A 172 4.87 18.86 36.44
C GLY A 172 5.73 17.65 36.76
N PRO A 173 5.58 16.52 36.04
CA PRO A 173 6.32 15.32 36.36
C PRO A 173 7.81 15.67 36.37
N VAL A 174 8.46 15.31 37.48
CA VAL A 174 9.88 15.51 37.74
C VAL A 174 10.68 15.22 36.47
N ALA A 175 11.33 16.25 35.92
CA ALA A 175 12.08 16.15 34.68
C ALA A 175 13.12 15.04 34.80
N SER A 176 12.85 13.91 34.16
CA SER A 176 13.80 12.80 34.10
C SER A 176 15.03 13.27 33.31
N PRO A 177 16.25 12.92 33.74
CA PRO A 177 17.45 13.28 32.99
C PRO A 177 17.34 12.73 31.57
N PRO A 178 17.70 13.52 30.54
CA PRO A 178 17.57 13.07 29.16
C PRO A 178 18.43 11.81 28.93
N PRO A 179 17.97 10.86 28.12
CA PRO A 179 18.71 9.63 27.86
C PRO A 179 20.09 9.95 27.26
N PRO A 180 21.18 9.23 27.64
CA PRO A 180 22.52 9.51 27.14
C PRO A 180 22.63 9.48 25.60
N TRP A 181 21.88 8.58 24.95
CA TRP A 181 21.83 8.44 23.49
C TRP A 181 21.11 9.58 22.77
N ALA A 182 20.35 10.43 23.48
CA ALA A 182 19.65 11.57 22.86
C ALA A 182 20.61 12.60 22.24
N GLN A 183 21.91 12.54 22.58
CA GLN A 183 22.96 13.37 21.99
C GLN A 183 23.25 13.01 20.51
N GLU A 184 22.82 11.83 20.04
CA GLU A 184 23.00 11.35 18.66
C GLU A 184 21.98 11.97 17.68
N VAL A 185 20.94 12.59 18.22
CA VAL A 185 19.81 13.15 17.48
C VAL A 185 20.25 14.41 16.72
N LYS A 186 19.70 14.61 15.53
CA LYS A 186 19.87 15.84 14.77
C LYS A 186 19.35 17.05 15.57
N LEU A 187 20.03 18.19 15.48
CA LEU A 187 19.58 19.43 16.13
C LEU A 187 18.14 19.77 15.71
N ASN A 188 17.27 20.04 16.69
CA ASN A 188 15.81 20.22 16.52
C ASN A 188 15.07 18.99 15.95
N GLY A 189 15.63 17.80 16.12
CA GLY A 189 14.95 16.54 15.78
C GLY A 189 13.79 16.25 16.73
N SER A 190 12.73 15.66 16.20
CA SER A 190 11.61 15.16 17.01
C SER A 190 11.78 13.68 17.33
N PHE A 191 11.25 13.29 18.48
CA PHE A 191 11.12 11.92 18.93
C PHE A 191 9.69 11.44 18.71
N PHE A 192 9.53 10.29 18.07
CA PHE A 192 8.23 9.65 17.87
C PHE A 192 8.16 8.42 18.77
N CYS A 193 7.23 8.45 19.72
CA CYS A 193 7.04 7.43 20.74
C CYS A 193 5.91 6.49 20.29
N TYR A 194 6.25 5.25 19.98
CA TYR A 194 5.34 4.19 19.53
C TYR A 194 5.08 3.18 20.64
N ALA A 195 3.81 2.95 20.96
CA ALA A 195 3.38 1.81 21.76
C ALA A 195 2.91 0.70 20.82
N PHE A 196 3.36 -0.54 21.03
CA PHE A 196 3.00 -1.69 20.21
C PHE A 196 1.95 -2.58 20.91
N GLY A 197 1.30 -3.45 20.14
CA GLY A 197 0.23 -4.34 20.65
C GLY A 197 0.70 -5.41 21.63
N ASP A 198 2.00 -5.73 21.63
CA ASP A 198 2.65 -6.62 22.60
C ASP A 198 3.06 -5.91 23.91
N GLY A 199 2.78 -4.61 24.01
CA GLY A 199 3.17 -3.77 25.15
C GLY A 199 4.58 -3.17 25.04
N SER A 200 5.35 -3.52 24.01
CA SER A 200 6.68 -2.95 23.80
C SER A 200 6.61 -1.48 23.38
N GLN A 201 7.62 -0.71 23.79
CA GLN A 201 7.70 0.73 23.56
C GLN A 201 8.95 1.07 22.75
N TRP A 202 8.78 1.89 21.73
CA TRP A 202 9.85 2.19 20.77
C TRP A 202 9.91 3.67 20.45
N VAL A 203 11.12 4.22 20.37
CA VAL A 203 11.36 5.63 20.04
C VAL A 203 12.08 5.73 18.70
N LEU A 204 11.44 6.40 17.74
CA LEU A 204 12.05 6.75 16.46
C LEU A 204 12.57 8.18 16.49
N TYR A 205 13.80 8.40 16.03
CA TYR A 205 14.40 9.74 15.96
C TYR A 205 15.39 9.87 14.78
N PRO A 206 15.56 11.09 14.22
CA PRO A 206 16.52 11.32 13.14
C PRO A 206 17.95 11.40 13.68
N LEU A 207 18.86 10.62 13.09
CA LEU A 207 20.30 10.69 13.34
C LEU A 207 20.92 11.90 12.64
N LYS A 208 22.05 12.39 13.17
CA LYS A 208 22.85 13.45 12.53
C LYS A 208 23.30 13.11 11.10
N LYS A 209 23.44 11.82 10.77
CA LYS A 209 23.86 11.32 9.45
C LYS A 209 22.73 11.24 8.41
N GLY A 210 21.49 11.57 8.77
CA GLY A 210 20.34 11.66 7.84
C GLY A 210 19.38 10.48 7.89
N ASP A 211 19.83 9.31 8.38
CA ASP A 211 18.96 8.15 8.62
C ASP A 211 18.13 8.31 9.90
N TYR A 212 17.21 7.37 10.15
CA TYR A 212 16.45 7.28 11.39
C TYR A 212 16.94 6.09 12.24
N ALA A 213 16.86 6.26 13.56
CA ALA A 213 17.10 5.21 14.53
C ALA A 213 15.80 4.89 15.26
N LEU A 214 15.48 3.61 15.37
CA LEU A 214 14.36 3.07 16.15
C LEU A 214 14.94 2.30 17.34
N ARG A 215 14.72 2.81 18.55
CA ARG A 215 15.32 2.28 19.77
C ARG A 215 14.25 1.74 20.73
N PRO A 216 14.45 0.59 21.37
CA PRO A 216 13.55 0.12 22.43
C PRO A 216 13.61 1.06 23.64
N TRP A 217 12.49 1.21 24.34
CA TRP A 217 12.32 2.07 25.51
C TRP A 217 11.69 1.30 26.67
N PRO A 218 12.08 1.55 27.94
CA PRO A 218 13.10 2.50 28.43
C PRO A 218 14.56 2.00 28.34
N ALA A 219 14.76 0.70 28.14
CA ALA A 219 16.05 0.09 27.89
C ALA A 219 15.91 -1.03 26.85
N ALA A 220 17.01 -1.39 26.21
CA ALA A 220 17.05 -2.55 25.32
C ALA A 220 17.05 -3.83 26.16
N GLU A 221 15.95 -4.59 26.13
CA GLU A 221 15.90 -5.94 26.70
C GLU A 221 16.73 -6.92 25.83
N GLU A 222 17.15 -8.05 26.41
CA GLU A 222 17.84 -9.11 25.67
C GLU A 222 16.94 -9.64 24.54
N GLY A 223 17.44 -9.69 23.30
CA GLY A 223 16.68 -10.10 22.11
C GLY A 223 15.93 -8.98 21.38
N TRP A 224 16.17 -7.71 21.71
CA TRP A 224 15.57 -6.58 20.99
C TRP A 224 15.90 -6.56 19.49
N ASP A 225 17.05 -7.10 19.09
CA ASP A 225 17.57 -7.18 17.72
C ASP A 225 16.88 -8.22 16.85
N GLU A 226 16.04 -9.08 17.45
CA GLU A 226 15.16 -10.02 16.78
C GLU A 226 13.67 -9.68 16.92
N ALA A 227 13.33 -8.71 17.79
CA ALA A 227 11.95 -8.35 18.10
C ALA A 227 11.15 -7.81 16.89
N LEU A 228 11.84 -7.19 15.92
CA LEU A 228 11.20 -6.53 14.78
C LEU A 228 11.63 -7.15 13.45
N PRO A 229 10.69 -7.31 12.48
CA PRO A 229 11.04 -7.81 11.16
C PRO A 229 12.00 -6.85 10.43
N PRO A 230 12.84 -7.37 9.52
CA PRO A 230 13.76 -6.56 8.71
C PRO A 230 13.09 -5.44 7.89
N SER A 231 11.76 -5.52 7.69
CA SER A 231 10.99 -4.46 7.02
C SER A 231 10.89 -3.17 7.84
N LEU A 232 11.11 -3.21 9.16
CA LEU A 232 11.12 -2.02 10.01
C LEU A 232 12.50 -1.39 10.16
N GLY A 233 13.56 -2.14 9.90
CA GLY A 233 14.93 -1.64 9.95
C GLY A 233 15.95 -2.76 10.07
N ARG A 234 17.23 -2.40 10.03
CA ARG A 234 18.35 -3.32 10.25
C ARG A 234 18.90 -3.14 11.67
N PRO A 235 19.04 -4.19 12.50
CA PRO A 235 19.60 -4.04 13.83
C PRO A 235 21.08 -3.60 13.75
N GLU A 236 21.45 -2.65 14.61
CA GLU A 236 22.84 -2.19 14.83
C GLU A 236 23.21 -2.53 16.29
N PRO A 237 23.66 -3.77 16.58
CA PRO A 237 23.83 -4.28 17.95
C PRO A 237 24.75 -3.42 18.81
N GLU A 238 25.83 -2.89 18.22
CA GLU A 238 26.81 -2.03 18.91
C GLU A 238 26.22 -0.70 19.39
N SER A 239 25.17 -0.22 18.72
CA SER A 239 24.54 1.08 19.02
C SER A 239 23.19 0.95 19.73
N GLY A 240 22.63 -0.26 19.81
CA GLY A 240 21.40 -0.53 20.56
C GLY A 240 20.12 -0.02 19.88
N PHE A 241 20.07 0.06 18.54
CA PHE A 241 18.88 0.48 17.79
C PHE A 241 18.77 -0.21 16.42
N TYR A 242 17.58 -0.16 15.81
CA TYR A 242 17.38 -0.49 14.39
C TYR A 242 17.60 0.73 13.52
N ARG A 243 18.46 0.60 12.51
CA ARG A 243 18.66 1.60 11.48
C ARG A 243 17.53 1.55 10.46
N VAL A 244 16.85 2.68 10.31
CA VAL A 244 15.73 2.87 9.40
C VAL A 244 16.18 3.80 8.27
N ALA A 245 16.55 3.21 7.13
CA ALA A 245 17.00 3.95 5.95
C ALA A 245 15.83 4.46 5.07
N ASP A 246 14.72 3.71 5.04
CA ASP A 246 13.49 4.10 4.33
C ASP A 246 12.40 4.48 5.35
N HIS A 247 12.31 5.77 5.65
CA HIS A 247 11.31 6.28 6.58
C HIS A 247 9.87 6.09 6.06
N VAL A 248 9.64 6.20 4.74
CA VAL A 248 8.28 6.06 4.18
C VAL A 248 7.83 4.60 4.26
N GLY A 249 8.70 3.66 3.90
CA GLY A 249 8.46 2.24 4.08
C GLY A 249 8.22 1.86 5.54
N PHE A 250 8.99 2.45 6.46
CA PHE A 250 8.80 2.26 7.91
C PHE A 250 7.40 2.69 8.37
N LEU A 251 6.93 3.89 7.99
CA LEU A 251 5.60 4.39 8.39
C LEU A 251 4.47 3.45 7.93
N HIS A 252 4.62 2.83 6.76
CA HIS A 252 3.64 1.87 6.25
C HIS A 252 3.69 0.53 7.00
N ALA A 253 4.89 0.08 7.38
CA ALA A 253 5.08 -1.19 8.08
C ALA A 253 4.69 -1.10 9.57
N VAL A 254 5.09 -0.02 10.25
CA VAL A 254 4.91 0.16 11.71
C VAL A 254 3.44 0.27 12.11
N ALA A 255 2.58 0.74 11.21
CA ALA A 255 1.14 0.87 11.44
C ALA A 255 0.44 -0.44 11.82
N ARG A 256 1.01 -1.60 11.46
CA ARG A 256 0.48 -2.92 11.81
C ARG A 256 0.80 -3.35 13.25
N PHE A 257 1.81 -2.73 13.85
CA PHE A 257 2.32 -3.06 15.18
C PHE A 257 1.90 -2.02 16.22
N SER A 258 1.80 -0.76 15.80
CA SER A 258 1.51 0.39 16.65
C SER A 258 0.05 0.43 17.12
N THR A 259 -0.16 0.49 18.43
CA THR A 259 -1.45 0.79 19.09
C THR A 259 -1.59 2.26 19.44
N GLY A 260 -0.49 3.02 19.49
CA GLY A 260 -0.53 4.46 19.75
C GLY A 260 0.77 5.17 19.39
N LEU A 261 0.65 6.45 19.03
CA LEU A 261 1.77 7.32 18.65
C LEU A 261 1.65 8.69 19.33
N ARG A 262 2.74 9.17 19.91
CA ARG A 262 2.92 10.55 20.38
C ARG A 262 4.29 11.08 19.98
N ASN A 263 4.48 12.38 20.06
CA ASN A 263 5.74 13.01 19.70
C ASN A 263 6.14 14.13 20.67
N THR A 264 7.44 14.26 20.90
CA THR A 264 8.02 15.38 21.64
C THR A 264 9.30 15.84 20.93
N SER A 265 9.70 17.09 21.16
CA SER A 265 11.03 17.59 20.76
C SER A 265 11.99 17.68 21.96
N ASN A 266 11.51 17.33 23.16
CA ASN A 266 12.27 17.34 24.39
C ASN A 266 12.54 15.88 24.83
N PRO A 267 13.81 15.42 24.85
CA PRO A 267 14.12 14.05 25.23
C PRO A 267 13.75 13.70 26.68
N ALA A 268 13.64 14.70 27.57
CA ALA A 268 13.21 14.48 28.96
C ALA A 268 11.72 14.11 29.08
N GLU A 269 10.91 14.41 28.05
CA GLU A 269 9.46 14.15 28.05
C GLU A 269 9.11 12.75 27.51
N ILE A 270 10.06 12.00 26.93
CA ILE A 270 9.79 10.70 26.31
C ILE A 270 9.09 9.74 27.29
N HIS A 271 9.53 9.69 28.55
CA HIS A 271 8.90 8.88 29.59
C HIS A 271 7.43 9.27 29.80
N HIS A 272 7.17 10.57 29.92
CA HIS A 272 5.83 11.12 30.09
C HIS A 272 4.92 10.82 28.90
N GLU A 273 5.44 10.92 27.66
CA GLU A 273 4.67 10.59 26.47
C GLU A 273 4.21 9.12 26.47
N PHE A 274 5.03 8.19 26.96
CA PHE A 274 4.64 6.80 27.13
C PHE A 274 3.64 6.58 28.27
N GLU A 275 3.76 7.29 29.40
CA GLU A 275 2.74 7.27 30.46
C GLU A 275 1.37 7.76 29.97
N VAL A 276 1.35 8.74 29.06
CA VAL A 276 0.12 9.23 28.44
C VAL A 276 -0.45 8.21 27.45
N LEU A 277 0.40 7.52 26.68
CA LEU A 277 -0.02 6.43 25.80
C LEU A 277 -0.62 5.26 26.58
N ALA A 278 0.02 4.85 27.67
CA ALA A 278 -0.44 3.75 28.52
C ALA A 278 -1.80 4.02 29.19
N ARG A 279 -2.14 5.30 29.45
CA ARG A 279 -3.44 5.70 30.02
C ARG A 279 -4.60 5.71 29.02
N LYS A 280 -4.31 5.63 27.71
CA LYS A 280 -5.31 5.69 26.63
C LYS A 280 -5.57 4.33 25.97
N ALA A 281 -4.71 3.34 26.21
CA ALA A 281 -4.89 1.96 25.77
C ALA A 281 -5.87 1.22 26.70
#